data_AF-A0A963RBW2-F1
#
_entry.id   AF-A0A963RBW2-F1
#
_cell.length_a   1.000
_cell.length_b   1.000
_cell.length_c   1.000
_cell.angle_alpha   90.00
_cell.angle_beta   90.00
_cell.angle_gamma   90.00
#
_symmetry.space_group_name_H-M   'P 1'
#
loop_
_entity.id
_entity.type
_entity.pdbx_description
1 polymer ?
#
loop_
_entity_poly.entity_id
_entity_poly.type
_entity_poly.pdbx_seq_one_letter_code
_entity_poly.pdbx_strand_id
1 'polypeptide(L)'
;MAMYPDLKGKVAIVTGAGRHKGLGEAIARKLAEDGARLVIHDLGRPEGDMAPAHGVGASSELAEVAESIRAVNPHVSTFESDMREESQVEALVA
;
A
#
# COMPACT_ATOMS: atom_id res chain seq x y z
N MET A 1 -6.78 -11.18 16.74
CA MET A 1 -7.19 -11.53 15.36
C MET A 1 -6.67 -12.91 15.02
N ALA A 2 -7.28 -13.64 14.08
CA ALA A 2 -6.68 -14.87 13.55
C ALA A 2 -5.42 -14.53 12.74
N MET A 3 -4.38 -15.36 12.86
CA MET A 3 -3.21 -15.33 11.98
C MET A 3 -3.41 -16.30 10.82
N TYR A 4 -2.85 -15.98 9.66
CA TYR A 4 -2.83 -16.84 8.47
C TYR A 4 -1.39 -17.30 8.17
N PRO A 5 -0.93 -18.44 8.74
CA PRO A 5 0.46 -18.86 8.67
C PRO A 5 0.98 -19.11 7.24
N ASP A 6 0.08 -19.43 6.31
CA ASP A 6 0.39 -19.70 4.91
C ASP A 6 0.74 -18.42 4.11
N LEU A 7 0.55 -17.23 4.69
CA LEU A 7 0.95 -15.96 4.10
C LEU A 7 2.40 -15.57 4.43
N LYS A 8 3.01 -16.22 5.43
CA LYS A 8 4.36 -15.90 5.88
C LYS A 8 5.37 -16.03 4.72
N GLY A 9 6.09 -14.94 4.45
CA GLY A 9 7.13 -14.88 3.42
C GLY A 9 6.62 -14.70 1.99
N LYS A 10 5.30 -14.75 1.74
CA LYS A 10 4.72 -14.38 0.43
C LYS A 10 4.84 -12.88 0.20
N VAL A 11 4.80 -12.46 -1.07
CA VAL A 11 4.74 -11.06 -1.45
C VAL A 11 3.29 -10.69 -1.75
N ALA A 12 2.80 -9.61 -1.16
CA ALA A 12 1.50 -9.03 -1.48
C ALA A 12 1.65 -7.58 -1.94
N ILE A 13 0.94 -7.23 -3.01
CA ILE A 13 0.86 -5.87 -3.53
C ILE A 13 -0.49 -5.31 -3.11
N VAL A 14 -0.50 -4.17 -2.42
CA VAL A 14 -1.74 -3.52 -1.97
C VAL A 14 -1.85 -2.16 -2.64
N THR A 15 -2.77 -2.02 -3.58
CA THR A 15 -3.07 -0.77 -4.28
C THR A 15 -4.06 0.08 -3.46
N GLY A 16 -3.95 1.41 -3.53
CA GLY A 16 -4.79 2.34 -2.77
C GLY A 16 -4.50 2.30 -1.26
N ALA A 17 -3.23 2.13 -0.89
CA ALA A 17 -2.79 1.94 0.50
C ALA A 17 -2.11 3.18 1.11
N GLY A 18 -2.05 4.29 0.39
CA GLY A 18 -1.36 5.51 0.84
C GLY A 18 -2.17 6.37 1.80
N ARG A 19 -3.47 6.14 1.95
CA ARG A 19 -4.33 6.94 2.83
C ARG A 19 -4.38 6.39 4.25
N HIS A 20 -4.15 7.27 5.23
CA HIS A 20 -4.37 7.03 6.65
C HIS A 20 -5.82 6.64 6.92
N LYS A 21 -5.99 5.65 7.80
CA LYS A 21 -7.29 5.08 8.17
C LYS A 21 -8.07 4.58 6.93
N GLY A 22 -7.36 4.31 5.83
CA GLY A 22 -7.89 3.70 4.62
C GLY A 22 -8.04 2.19 4.75
N LEU A 23 -8.84 1.60 3.86
CA LEU A 23 -8.94 0.14 3.77
C LEU A 23 -7.61 -0.46 3.33
N GLY A 24 -6.90 0.17 2.39
CA GLY A 24 -5.60 -0.29 1.91
C GLY A 24 -4.56 -0.34 3.04
N GLU A 25 -4.46 0.69 3.89
CA GLU A 25 -3.61 0.65 5.09
C GLU A 25 -3.99 -0.52 6.01
N ALA A 26 -5.28 -0.66 6.34
CA ALA A 26 -5.74 -1.69 7.27
C ALA A 26 -5.45 -3.11 6.74
N ILE A 27 -5.64 -3.33 5.44
CA ILE A 27 -5.32 -4.59 4.76
C ILE A 27 -3.81 -4.84 4.77
N ALA A 28 -3.01 -3.84 4.40
CA ALA A 28 -1.55 -3.96 4.38
C ALA A 28 -1.00 -4.25 5.78
N ARG A 29 -1.51 -3.58 6.83
CA ARG A 29 -1.14 -3.88 8.22
C ARG A 29 -1.48 -5.31 8.60
N LYS A 30 -2.68 -5.81 8.26
CA LYS A 30 -3.07 -7.18 8.60
C LYS A 30 -2.17 -8.20 7.91
N LEU A 31 -1.85 -8.00 6.63
CA LEU A 31 -0.93 -8.85 5.88
C LEU A 31 0.49 -8.81 6.47
N ALA A 32 0.95 -7.64 6.92
CA ALA A 32 2.23 -7.49 7.62
C ALA A 32 2.26 -8.30 8.93
N GLU A 33 1.20 -8.25 9.73
CA GLU A 33 1.03 -9.03 10.96
C GLU A 33 1.03 -10.55 10.69
N ASP A 34 0.54 -10.98 9.52
CA ASP A 34 0.60 -12.37 9.06
C ASP A 34 1.98 -12.76 8.47
N GLY A 35 2.93 -11.82 8.43
CA GLY A 35 4.31 -12.07 7.99
C GLY A 35 4.51 -12.03 6.47
N ALA A 36 3.57 -11.46 5.72
CA ALA A 36 3.76 -11.20 4.29
C ALA A 36 4.76 -10.05 4.08
N ARG A 37 5.54 -10.14 3.01
CA ARG A 37 6.33 -9.03 2.47
C ARG A 37 5.40 -8.17 1.62
N LEU A 38 5.58 -6.86 1.62
CA LEU A 38 4.61 -5.93 1.04
C LEU A 38 5.25 -4.98 0.04
N VAL A 39 4.51 -4.74 -1.04
CA VAL A 39 4.59 -3.51 -1.83
C VAL A 39 3.29 -2.76 -1.59
N ILE A 40 3.36 -1.59 -0.99
CA ILE A 40 2.19 -0.72 -0.84
C ILE A 40 2.22 0.36 -1.91
N HIS A 41 1.07 0.60 -2.52
CA HIS A 41 0.96 1.44 -3.70
C HIS A 41 -0.15 2.48 -3.54
N ASP A 42 0.08 3.68 -4.04
CA ASP A 42 -0.95 4.71 -4.26
C ASP A 42 -0.55 5.63 -5.42
N LEU A 43 -1.46 6.52 -5.83
CA LEU A 43 -1.22 7.47 -6.93
C LEU A 43 -0.16 8.54 -6.57
N GLY A 44 0.09 8.78 -5.28
CA GLY A 44 1.10 9.72 -4.77
C GLY A 44 0.73 11.20 -4.90
N ARG A 45 -0.20 11.53 -5.80
CA ARG A 45 -0.71 12.88 -6.00
C ARG A 45 -2.25 12.90 -6.01
N PRO A 46 -2.88 13.84 -5.31
CA PRO A 46 -4.30 14.10 -5.51
C PRO A 46 -4.51 14.69 -6.90
N GLU A 47 -5.04 13.90 -7.84
CA GLU A 47 -5.38 14.36 -9.19
C GLU A 47 -6.90 14.34 -9.43
N GLY A 48 -7.45 15.51 -9.77
CA GLY A 48 -8.81 15.71 -10.28
C GLY A 48 -9.89 16.01 -9.23
N ASP A 49 -10.94 16.69 -9.69
CA ASP A 49 -12.13 17.08 -8.88
C ASP A 49 -12.95 15.87 -8.36
N MET A 50 -12.65 14.66 -8.82
CA MET A 50 -13.40 13.43 -8.53
C MET A 50 -12.90 12.66 -7.31
N ALA A 51 -11.75 13.04 -6.76
CA ALA A 51 -11.38 12.67 -5.41
C ALA A 51 -11.58 13.93 -4.55
N PRO A 52 -12.56 13.96 -3.61
CA PRO A 52 -12.45 14.90 -2.50
C PRO A 52 -11.03 14.78 -1.94
N ALA A 53 -10.49 15.82 -1.30
CA ALA A 53 -9.16 15.83 -0.67
C ALA A 53 -8.93 14.73 0.42
N HIS A 54 -9.75 13.69 0.43
CA HIS A 54 -9.92 12.59 1.37
C HIS A 54 -9.81 11.22 0.64
N GLY A 55 -9.61 11.20 -0.69
CA GLY A 55 -9.67 9.99 -1.51
C GLY A 55 -8.32 9.34 -1.87
N VAL A 56 -7.26 10.15 -2.02
CA VAL A 56 -5.93 9.72 -2.49
C VAL A 56 -4.88 10.11 -1.48
N GLY A 57 -4.00 9.17 -1.12
CA GLY A 57 -2.86 9.46 -0.24
C GLY A 57 -1.80 10.25 -0.99
N ALA A 58 -1.36 11.38 -0.42
CA ALA A 58 -0.18 12.08 -0.94
C ALA A 58 1.08 11.19 -0.76
N SER A 59 2.14 11.42 -1.53
CA SER A 59 3.41 10.67 -1.39
C SER A 59 3.95 10.67 0.06
N SER A 60 3.74 11.76 0.80
CA SER A 60 4.08 11.84 2.23
C SER A 60 3.24 10.90 3.10
N GLU A 61 1.95 10.77 2.80
CA GLU A 61 1.03 9.90 3.51
C GLU A 61 1.35 8.42 3.27
N LEU A 62 1.66 8.05 2.02
CA LEU A 62 2.13 6.71 1.68
C LEU A 62 3.41 6.34 2.42
N ALA A 63 4.36 7.27 2.53
CA ALA A 63 5.59 7.06 3.27
C ALA A 63 5.32 6.86 4.78
N GLU A 64 4.44 7.67 5.38
CA GLU A 64 4.05 7.54 6.79
C GLU A 64 3.35 6.21 7.08
N VAL A 65 2.44 5.79 6.19
CA VAL A 65 1.80 4.46 6.27
C VAL A 65 2.85 3.36 6.18
N ALA A 66 3.80 3.46 5.25
CA ALA A 66 4.88 2.48 5.11
C ALA A 66 5.69 2.34 6.41
N GLU A 67 6.11 3.46 7.01
CA GLU A 67 6.85 3.48 8.28
C GLU A 67 6.04 2.84 9.42
N SER A 68 4.75 3.15 9.50
CA SER A 68 3.86 2.60 10.52
C SER A 68 3.64 1.08 10.38
N ILE A 69 3.72 0.54 9.16
CA ILE A 69 3.67 -0.91 8.90
C ILE A 69 5.05 -1.54 9.13
N ARG A 70 6.14 -0.85 8.80
CA ARG A 70 7.53 -1.31 9.04
C ARG A 70 7.82 -1.59 10.51
N ALA A 71 7.16 -0.87 11.42
CA ALA A 71 7.21 -1.14 12.86
C ALA A 71 6.73 -2.55 13.24
N VAL A 72 5.89 -3.19 12.41
CA VAL A 72 5.38 -4.55 12.61
C VAL A 72 6.10 -5.56 11.72
N ASN A 73 6.48 -5.16 10.51
CA ASN A 73 7.16 -6.02 9.54
C ASN A 73 8.14 -5.20 8.68
N PRO A 74 9.47 -5.42 8.76
CA PRO A 74 10.45 -4.59 8.05
C PRO A 74 10.44 -4.74 6.53
N HIS A 75 9.74 -5.74 5.97
CA HIS A 75 9.75 -6.04 4.54
C HIS A 75 8.64 -5.33 3.77
N VAL A 76 8.65 -3.99 3.79
CA VAL A 76 7.67 -3.13 3.11
C VAL A 76 8.37 -2.15 2.18
N SER A 77 8.04 -2.16 0.89
CA SER A 77 8.40 -1.13 -0.08
C SER A 77 7.18 -0.32 -0.52
N THR A 78 7.43 0.86 -1.06
CA THR A 78 6.41 1.76 -1.62
C THR A 78 6.59 1.88 -3.13
N PHE A 79 5.50 2.04 -3.86
CA PHE A 79 5.53 2.33 -5.29
C PHE A 79 4.41 3.32 -5.64
N GLU A 80 4.71 4.32 -6.46
CA GLU A 80 3.74 5.32 -6.89
C GLU A 80 3.46 5.14 -8.38
N SER A 81 2.22 4.86 -8.74
CA SER A 81 1.79 4.79 -10.13
C SER A 81 0.30 5.06 -10.32
N ASP A 82 -0.09 5.32 -11.56
CA ASP A 82 -1.47 5.38 -11.99
C ASP A 82 -1.93 4.01 -12.48
N MET A 83 -2.85 3.38 -11.74
CA MET A 83 -3.44 2.08 -12.10
C MET A 83 -4.29 2.14 -13.38
N ARG A 84 -4.58 3.34 -13.91
CA ARG A 84 -5.25 3.54 -15.20
C ARG A 84 -4.29 3.39 -16.40
N GLU A 85 -2.99 3.47 -16.15
CA GLU A 85 -1.94 3.42 -17.17
C GLU A 85 -1.24 2.05 -17.16
N GLU A 86 -1.50 1.22 -18.16
CA GLU A 86 -1.01 -0.18 -18.22
C GLU A 86 0.52 -0.29 -18.04
N SER A 87 1.28 0.57 -18.72
CA SER A 87 2.74 0.61 -18.60
C SER A 87 3.24 0.87 -17.17
N GLN A 88 2.47 1.58 -16.35
CA GLN A 88 2.83 1.82 -14.95
C GLN A 88 2.42 0.67 -14.03
N VAL A 89 1.40 -0.11 -14.41
CA VAL A 89 1.07 -1.38 -13.76
C VAL A 89 2.15 -2.42 -14.05
N GLU A 90 2.65 -2.49 -15.28
CA GLU A 90 3.78 -3.35 -15.64
C GLU A 90 5.03 -2.99 -14.81
N ALA A 91 5.34 -1.70 -14.67
CA ALA A 91 6.48 -1.25 -13.87
C ALA A 91 6.39 -1.61 -12.37
N LEU A 92 5.17 -1.72 -11.82
CA LEU A 92 4.94 -2.12 -10.43
C LEU A 92 5.28 -3.60 -10.18
N VAL A 93 5.17 -4.46 -11.20
CA VAL A 93 5.32 -5.92 -11.08
C VAL A 93 6.61 -6.46 -11.73
N ALA A 94 7.40 -5.60 -12.36
CA ALA A 94 8.67 -5.94 -13.01
C ALA A 94 9.78 -6.29 -12.00
#